data_AF-A0A1F4DUS9-F1
#
_entry.id   AF-A0A1F4DUS9-F1
#
_cell.length_a   1.000
_cell.length_b   1.000
_cell.length_c   1.000
_cell.angle_alpha   90.00
_cell.angle_beta   90.00
_cell.angle_gamma   90.00
#
_symmetry.space_group_name_H-M   'P 1'
#
loop_
_entity.id
_entity.type
_entity.pdbx_description
1 polymer ?
#
loop_
_entity_poly.entity_id
_entity_poly.type
_entity_poly.pdbx_seq_one_letter_code
_entity_poly.pdbx_strand_id
1 'polypeptide(L)'
;MADLDLSNLRPWLDEQENYANSIKPDDPRTLIAQQMLAIISEARGGLLPSADSTANYVPNKQIIEQLSTLRDKAEQVMRKGRH
;
A
#
# COMPACT_ATOMS: atom_id res chain seq x y z
N MET A 1 -9.87 -3.11 13.01
CA MET A 1 -9.55 -3.06 11.57
C MET A 1 -10.51 -2.07 10.98
N ALA A 2 -10.03 -0.91 10.51
CA ALA A 2 -10.90 0.09 9.93
C ALA A 2 -11.62 -0.54 8.75
N ASP A 3 -12.95 -0.37 8.73
CA ASP A 3 -13.84 -0.70 7.62
C ASP A 3 -13.39 0.16 6.43
N LEU A 4 -12.36 -0.30 5.72
CA LEU A 4 -11.83 0.35 4.55
C LEU A 4 -12.86 0.11 3.46
N ASP A 5 -13.85 1.00 3.44
CA ASP A 5 -14.87 1.08 2.42
C ASP A 5 -14.16 1.01 1.07
N LEU A 6 -14.43 -0.06 0.31
CA LEU A 6 -13.76 -0.33 -0.95
C LEU A 6 -14.00 0.80 -1.97
N SER A 7 -15.03 1.62 -1.75
CA SER A 7 -15.31 2.85 -2.48
C SER A 7 -14.21 3.92 -2.26
N ASN A 8 -13.49 3.85 -1.15
CA ASN A 8 -12.38 4.72 -0.76
C ASN A 8 -11.00 4.07 -0.96
N LEU A 9 -10.91 2.93 -1.67
CA LEU A 9 -9.62 2.28 -1.90
C LEU A 9 -8.67 3.14 -2.74
N ARG A 10 -9.19 3.86 -3.75
CA ARG A 10 -8.37 4.76 -4.59
C ARG A 10 -7.67 5.85 -3.78
N PRO A 11 -8.39 6.71 -3.01
CA PRO A 11 -7.72 7.73 -2.20
C PRO A 11 -6.78 7.10 -1.16
N TRP A 12 -7.12 5.94 -0.60
CA TRP A 12 -6.22 5.26 0.34
C TRP A 12 -4.91 4.78 -0.33
N LEU A 13 -4.98 4.26 -1.56
CA LEU A 13 -3.80 3.90 -2.35
C LEU A 13 -2.96 5.14 -2.69
N ASP A 14 -3.59 6.27 -3.03
CA ASP A 14 -2.89 7.54 -3.25
C ASP A 14 -2.12 7.98 -1.99
N GLU A 15 -2.70 7.83 -0.79
CA GLU A 15 -2.01 8.12 0.47
C GLU A 15 -0.79 7.21 0.71
N GLN A 16 -0.90 5.92 0.40
CA GLN A 16 0.23 4.99 0.52
C GLN A 16 1.32 5.29 -0.51
N GLU A 17 0.94 5.68 -1.72
CA GLU A 17 1.86 6.06 -2.79
C GLU A 17 2.63 7.33 -2.42
N ASN A 18 1.94 8.34 -1.89
CA ASN A 18 2.55 9.58 -1.40
C ASN A 18 3.55 9.30 -0.27
N TYR A 19 3.20 8.42 0.67
CA TYR A 19 4.13 8.01 1.72
C TYR A 19 5.37 7.32 1.16
N ALA A 20 5.21 6.37 0.25
CA ALA A 20 6.33 5.67 -0.37
C ALA A 20 7.23 6.65 -1.14
N ASN A 21 6.66 7.59 -1.88
CA ASN A 21 7.40 8.64 -2.58
C ASN A 21 8.09 9.65 -1.64
N SER A 22 7.58 9.84 -0.42
CA SER A 22 8.21 10.72 0.58
C SER A 22 9.50 10.14 1.19
N ILE A 23 9.72 8.82 1.02
CA ILE A 23 10.92 8.15 1.51
C ILE A 23 12.08 8.45 0.57
N LYS A 24 13.14 9.07 1.11
CA LYS A 24 14.35 9.41 0.35
C LYS A 24 15.07 8.14 -0.11
N PRO A 25 15.75 8.15 -1.27
CA PRO A 25 16.44 6.96 -1.80
C PRO A 25 17.60 6.46 -0.93
N ASP A 26 18.13 7.30 -0.03
CA ASP A 26 19.18 6.94 0.93
C ASP A 26 18.62 6.37 2.24
N ASP A 27 17.29 6.36 2.40
CA ASP A 27 16.63 5.86 3.60
C ASP A 27 16.62 4.32 3.61
N PRO A 28 16.86 3.65 4.75
CA PRO A 28 16.78 2.19 4.85
C PRO A 28 15.38 1.64 4.52
N ARG A 29 14.34 2.49 4.52
CA ARG A 29 12.98 2.13 4.11
C ARG A 29 12.79 2.14 2.59
N THR A 30 13.78 2.55 1.79
CA THR A 30 13.65 2.66 0.32
C THR A 30 13.22 1.35 -0.32
N LEU A 31 13.77 0.21 0.13
CA LEU A 31 13.36 -1.10 -0.37
C LEU A 31 11.90 -1.43 -0.06
N ILE A 32 11.37 -0.94 1.06
CA ILE A 32 9.97 -1.10 1.44
C ILE A 32 9.09 -0.16 0.61
N ALA A 33 9.53 1.09 0.41
CA ALA A 33 8.85 2.05 -0.45
C ALA A 33 8.68 1.53 -1.88
N GLN A 34 9.74 0.94 -2.46
CA GLN A 34 9.68 0.34 -3.79
C GLN A 34 8.68 -0.82 -3.86
N GLN A 35 8.63 -1.68 -2.83
CA GLN A 35 7.64 -2.76 -2.75
C GLN A 35 6.21 -2.21 -2.65
N MET A 36 6.01 -1.15 -1.87
CA MET A 36 4.70 -0.49 -1.76
C MET A 36 4.26 0.07 -3.13
N LEU A 37 5.14 0.75 -3.86
CA LEU A 37 4.85 1.29 -5.19
C LEU A 37 4.51 0.21 -6.21
N ALA A 38 5.21 -0.93 -6.18
CA ALA A 38 4.92 -2.06 -7.05
C ALA A 38 3.49 -2.59 -6.83
N ILE A 39 3.13 -2.84 -5.57
CA ILE A 39 1.78 -3.33 -5.20
C ILE A 39 0.70 -2.31 -5.58
N ILE A 40 0.95 -1.02 -5.36
CA ILE A 40 -0.01 0.04 -5.74
C ILE A 40 -0.20 0.09 -7.25
N SER A 41 0.87 -0.04 -8.03
CA SER A 41 0.79 -0.09 -9.49
C SER A 41 -0.03 -1.29 -9.96
N GLU A 42 0.17 -2.47 -9.37
CA GLU A 42 -0.62 -3.67 -9.65
C GLU A 42 -2.10 -3.48 -9.26
N ALA A 43 -2.35 -2.90 -8.08
CA ALA A 43 -3.69 -2.61 -7.58
C ALA A 43 -4.44 -1.64 -8.50
N ARG A 44 -3.79 -0.57 -8.97
CA ARG A 44 -4.38 0.39 -9.93
C ARG A 44 -4.72 -0.28 -11.26
N GLY A 45 -3.89 -1.22 -11.73
CA GLY A 45 -4.16 -2.02 -12.92
C GLY A 45 -5.35 -2.97 -12.76
N GLY A 46 -5.51 -3.56 -11.57
CA GLY A 46 -6.64 -4.44 -11.22
C GLY A 46 -7.96 -3.71 -10.94
N LEU A 47 -7.91 -2.43 -10.55
CA LEU A 47 -9.08 -1.58 -10.27
C LEU A 47 -9.81 -1.07 -11.53
N LEU A 48 -9.56 -1.69 -12.69
CA LEU A 48 -10.39 -1.54 -13.86
C LEU A 48 -11.85 -1.89 -13.51
N PRO A 49 -12.84 -1.26 -14.16
CA PRO A 49 -14.24 -1.49 -13.89
C PRO A 49 -14.66 -2.88 -14.39
N SER A 50 -14.25 -3.93 -13.69
CA SER A 50 -14.90 -5.24 -13.79
C SER A 50 -16.26 -5.09 -13.15
N ALA A 51 -17.32 -5.30 -13.92
CA ALA A 51 -18.72 -5.16 -13.53
C ALA A 51 -19.17 -6.10 -12.40
N ASP A 52 -18.25 -6.88 -11.83
CA ASP A 52 -18.49 -7.91 -10.83
C ASP A 52 -17.86 -7.51 -9.49
N SER A 53 -18.64 -6.78 -8.67
CA SER A 53 -18.21 -6.24 -7.37
C SER A 53 -17.70 -7.31 -6.39
N THR A 54 -18.05 -8.58 -6.60
CA THR A 54 -17.59 -9.74 -5.81
C THR A 54 -16.21 -10.24 -6.21
N ALA A 55 -15.85 -10.16 -7.50
CA ALA A 55 -14.55 -10.63 -7.99
C ALA A 55 -13.38 -9.75 -7.51
N ASN A 56 -13.64 -8.45 -7.27
CA ASN A 56 -12.63 -7.49 -6.85
C ASN A 56 -12.44 -7.41 -5.33
N TYR A 57 -13.34 -7.99 -4.52
CA TYR A 57 -13.31 -7.88 -3.06
C TYR A 57 -12.07 -8.54 -2.44
N VAL A 58 -11.79 -9.78 -2.83
CA VAL A 58 -10.66 -10.57 -2.32
C VAL A 58 -9.30 -9.97 -2.70
N PRO A 59 -9.02 -9.60 -3.97
CA PRO A 59 -7.74 -8.97 -4.32
C PRO A 59 -7.53 -7.64 -3.62
N ASN A 60 -8.57 -6.80 -3.48
CA ASN A 60 -8.48 -5.53 -2.78
C ASN A 60 -8.13 -5.72 -1.30
N LYS A 61 -8.74 -6.69 -0.61
CA LYS A 61 -8.40 -7.01 0.79
C LYS A 61 -6.95 -7.44 0.92
N GLN A 62 -6.45 -8.32 0.05
CA GLN A 62 -5.06 -8.76 0.10
C GLN A 62 -4.07 -7.62 -0.16
N ILE A 63 -4.40 -6.68 -1.06
CA ILE A 63 -3.60 -5.48 -1.32
C ILE A 63 -3.52 -4.62 -0.05
N ILE A 64 -4.66 -4.38 0.62
CA ILE A 64 -4.71 -3.62 1.87
C ILE A 64 -3.84 -4.26 2.95
N GLU A 65 -3.97 -5.58 3.15
CA GLU A 65 -3.20 -6.33 4.16
C GLU A 65 -1.70 -6.29 3.88
N GLN A 66 -1.29 -6.44 2.62
CA GLN A 66 0.11 -6.37 2.22
C GLN A 66 0.70 -4.97 2.42
N LEU A 67 0.01 -3.92 1.97
CA LEU A 67 0.45 -2.54 2.14
C LEU A 67 0.51 -2.12 3.61
N SER A 68 -0.47 -2.54 4.43
CA SER A 68 -0.45 -2.31 5.88
C SER A 68 0.76 -2.99 6.53
N THR A 69 1.05 -4.23 6.16
CA THR A 69 2.22 -4.96 6.64
C THR A 69 3.54 -4.27 6.26
N LEU A 70 3.64 -3.76 5.03
CA LEU A 70 4.82 -3.01 4.58
C LEU A 70 4.97 -1.68 5.32
N ARG A 71 3.85 -0.97 5.55
CA ARG A 71 3.84 0.26 6.35
C ARG A 71 4.38 0.02 7.75
N ASP A 72 3.89 -1.01 8.45
CA ASP A 72 4.37 -1.38 9.78
C ASP A 72 5.85 -1.74 9.77
N LYS A 73 6.33 -2.47 8.74
CA LYS A 73 7.75 -2.76 8.58
C LYS A 73 8.58 -1.49 8.37
N ALA A 74 8.10 -0.54 7.58
CA ALA A 74 8.78 0.73 7.36
C ALA A 74 8.92 1.51 8.69
N GLU A 75 7.86 1.54 9.51
CA GLU A 75 7.91 2.17 10.83
C GLU A 75 8.86 1.45 11.80
N GLN A 76 8.91 0.11 11.77
CA GLN A 76 9.85 -0.65 12.59
C GLN A 76 11.31 -0.39 12.19
N VAL A 77 11.60 -0.33 10.88
CA VAL A 77 12.94 0.02 10.37
C VAL A 77 13.33 1.42 10.80
N MET A 78 12.41 2.39 10.72
CA MET A 78 12.64 3.76 11.21
C MET A 78 12.98 3.79 12.71
N ARG A 79 12.27 3.00 13.53
CA ARG A 79 12.53 2.90 14.97
C ARG A 79 13.88 2.24 15.27
N LYS A 80 14.26 1.23 14.49
CA LYS A 80 15.51 0.47 14.69
C LYS A 80 16.77 1.24 14.24
N GLY A 81 16.67 2.11 13.24
CA GLY A 81 17.76 2.98 12.79
C GLY A 81 18.06 4.17 13.71
N ARG A 82 17.32 4.33 14.82
CA ARG A 82 17.46 5.44 15.78
C ARG A 82 18.30 5.07 17.01
N HIS A 83 19.00 3.93 16.98
CA HIS A 83 19.84 3.39 18.05
C HIS A 83 21.32 3.40 17.67
#